data_AF-L7F7A5-F1
#
_entry.id   AF-L7F7A5-F1
#
_cell.length_a   1.000
_cell.length_b   1.000
_cell.length_c   1.000
_cell.angle_alpha   90.00
_cell.angle_beta   90.00
_cell.angle_gamma   90.00
#
_symmetry.space_group_name_H-M   'P 1'
#
loop_
_entity.id
_entity.type
_entity.pdbx_description
1 polymer ?
#
loop_
_entity_poly.entity_id
_entity_poly.type
_entity_poly.pdbx_seq_one_letter_code
_entity_poly.pdbx_strand_id
1 'polypeptide(L)'
;MVGVDDVRLRPAGPRPRGRLLPLGRHRGGTGSGDCATAETDAMLSVTAAGFCRLASPEHQCRRRRRARRETPIHPNPNLPNSPTRRKIRPEGENTVLLTELLHPGILEALAGAGHGARVLLADGHYPASTATGERARTVHLNLAPGLLDVTSVLDVLLTALPVESAHVMVPPEGEPEPPAIAEYRARLAPVPVGTLGRFEFYDAARSPDLALAIVTADIRTYANLLLTIGVRAEGTLSTR
;
A
#
# COMPACT_ATOMS: atom_id res chain seq x y z
N MET A 1 -36.97 29.48 -37.19
CA MET A 1 -38.17 28.63 -37.17
C MET A 1 -38.01 27.53 -38.20
N VAL A 2 -37.23 26.50 -37.86
CA VAL A 2 -37.12 25.17 -38.49
C VAL A 2 -36.48 24.32 -37.38
N GLY A 3 -37.23 23.49 -36.66
CA GLY A 3 -37.40 22.06 -36.98
C GLY A 3 -36.68 21.25 -35.89
N VAL A 4 -37.40 20.93 -34.81
CA VAL A 4 -36.93 20.07 -33.70
C VAL A 4 -37.05 18.62 -34.15
N ASP A 5 -35.93 17.89 -34.15
CA ASP A 5 -35.88 16.47 -34.46
C ASP A 5 -36.47 15.63 -33.31
N ASP A 6 -37.57 14.96 -33.64
CA ASP A 6 -38.37 14.11 -32.77
C ASP A 6 -37.77 12.68 -32.76
N VAL A 7 -36.80 12.45 -31.87
CA VAL A 7 -36.20 11.12 -31.65
C VAL A 7 -37.20 10.24 -30.88
N ARG A 8 -38.05 9.53 -31.62
CA ARG A 8 -38.91 8.48 -31.08
C ARG A 8 -38.09 7.31 -30.55
N LEU A 9 -38.09 7.17 -29.23
CA LEU A 9 -37.70 5.98 -28.48
C LEU A 9 -38.53 4.76 -28.94
N ARG A 10 -37.86 3.69 -29.39
CA ARG A 10 -38.49 2.39 -29.68
C ARG A 10 -38.71 1.62 -28.37
N PRO A 11 -39.88 0.97 -28.16
CA PRO A 11 -40.11 0.15 -26.98
C PRO A 11 -39.32 -1.16 -27.02
N ALA A 12 -38.80 -1.55 -25.86
CA ALA A 12 -38.06 -2.79 -25.64
C ALA A 12 -38.92 -4.03 -25.90
N GLY A 13 -38.43 -4.92 -26.77
CA GLY A 13 -39.05 -6.23 -27.02
C GLY A 13 -38.91 -7.19 -25.83
N PRO A 14 -39.80 -8.20 -25.71
CA PRO A 14 -39.83 -9.09 -24.56
C PRO A 14 -38.64 -10.06 -24.53
N ARG A 15 -38.04 -10.22 -23.34
CA ARG A 15 -36.95 -11.16 -23.07
C ARG A 15 -37.43 -12.63 -23.19
N PRO A 16 -36.64 -13.54 -23.79
CA PRO A 16 -37.01 -14.95 -23.86
C PRO A 16 -36.96 -15.62 -22.47
N ARG A 17 -38.00 -16.41 -22.17
CA ARG A 17 -38.21 -17.13 -20.91
C ARG A 17 -37.16 -18.22 -20.71
N GLY A 18 -36.60 -18.26 -19.49
CA GLY A 18 -35.66 -19.28 -19.05
C GLY A 18 -36.23 -20.69 -19.11
N ARG A 19 -35.41 -21.62 -19.60
CA ARG A 19 -35.69 -23.05 -19.66
C ARG A 19 -35.36 -23.66 -18.30
N LEU A 20 -36.39 -24.11 -17.60
CA LEU A 20 -36.29 -24.82 -16.32
C LEU A 20 -35.70 -26.23 -16.57
N LEU A 21 -34.56 -26.55 -15.97
CA LEU A 21 -34.00 -27.90 -15.94
C LEU A 21 -34.56 -28.66 -14.72
N PRO A 22 -34.88 -29.96 -14.83
CA PRO A 22 -35.52 -30.70 -13.74
C PRO A 22 -34.51 -31.12 -12.66
N LEU A 23 -34.96 -30.97 -11.41
CA LEU A 23 -34.32 -31.41 -10.17
C LEU A 23 -34.11 -32.93 -10.14
N GLY A 24 -32.86 -33.36 -10.02
CA GLY A 24 -32.48 -34.74 -9.74
C GLY A 24 -32.67 -35.07 -8.26
N ARG A 25 -33.49 -36.09 -7.98
CA ARG A 25 -33.62 -36.74 -6.67
C ARG A 25 -32.38 -37.61 -6.41
N HIS A 26 -31.74 -37.46 -5.26
CA HIS A 26 -30.99 -38.54 -4.63
C HIS A 26 -31.36 -38.69 -3.15
N ARG A 27 -31.61 -39.95 -2.78
CA ARG A 27 -32.04 -40.41 -1.46
C ARG A 27 -30.85 -40.53 -0.50
N GLY A 28 -31.10 -40.15 0.76
CA GLY A 28 -30.85 -40.98 1.96
C GLY A 28 -29.41 -41.19 2.45
N GLY A 29 -29.14 -40.71 3.66
CA GLY A 29 -28.00 -41.12 4.48
C GLY A 29 -28.03 -40.43 5.84
N THR A 30 -28.36 -41.19 6.88
CA THR A 30 -28.57 -40.79 8.29
C THR A 30 -27.27 -40.76 9.10
N GLY A 31 -27.24 -39.93 10.14
CA GLY A 31 -26.24 -39.95 11.23
C GLY A 31 -25.86 -38.54 11.67
N SER A 32 -26.60 -37.82 12.52
CA SER A 32 -26.72 -37.92 13.99
C SER A 32 -25.39 -38.01 14.74
N GLY A 33 -25.02 -36.92 15.42
CA GLY A 33 -23.85 -36.88 16.31
C GLY A 33 -23.58 -35.49 16.88
N ASP A 34 -24.57 -34.87 17.51
CA ASP A 34 -24.36 -33.76 18.44
C ASP A 34 -23.60 -34.25 19.68
N CYS A 35 -22.60 -33.50 20.13
CA CYS A 35 -22.24 -33.40 21.54
C CYS A 35 -21.67 -32.01 21.82
N ALA A 36 -22.53 -31.18 22.38
CA ALA A 36 -22.18 -29.96 23.08
C ALA A 36 -21.85 -30.26 24.55
N THR A 37 -21.35 -29.23 25.23
CA THR A 37 -21.15 -29.04 26.69
C THR A 37 -19.82 -29.56 27.24
N ALA A 38 -19.16 -28.93 28.20
CA ALA A 38 -19.17 -27.58 28.80
C ALA A 38 -17.98 -27.59 29.81
N GLU A 39 -17.40 -26.40 30.06
CA GLU A 39 -16.85 -25.92 31.36
C GLU A 39 -15.92 -26.86 32.17
N THR A 40 -14.72 -26.46 32.60
CA THR A 40 -14.50 -25.41 33.60
C THR A 40 -13.00 -25.12 33.68
N ASP A 41 -12.59 -23.86 33.48
CA ASP A 41 -11.18 -23.44 33.56
C ASP A 41 -10.88 -22.92 34.97
N ALA A 42 -9.96 -23.59 35.67
CA ALA A 42 -9.54 -23.24 37.02
C ALA A 42 -8.47 -22.15 36.97
N MET A 43 -8.78 -20.99 37.56
CA MET A 43 -7.82 -19.92 37.85
C MET A 43 -6.64 -20.44 38.69
N LEU A 44 -5.43 -20.36 38.14
CA LEU A 44 -4.18 -20.46 38.90
C LEU A 44 -3.56 -19.06 39.05
N SER A 45 -3.49 -18.59 40.29
CA SER A 45 -2.78 -17.36 40.67
C SER A 45 -1.26 -17.59 40.63
N VAL A 46 -0.52 -16.77 39.88
CA VAL A 46 0.95 -16.69 39.96
C VAL A 46 1.33 -15.45 40.75
N THR A 47 1.96 -15.65 41.91
CA THR A 47 2.55 -14.59 42.75
C THR A 47 4.03 -14.40 42.39
N ALA A 48 4.46 -13.15 42.40
CA ALA A 48 5.79 -12.68 42.05
C ALA A 48 6.82 -12.83 43.19
N ALA A 49 8.06 -13.20 42.83
CA ALA A 49 9.33 -12.84 43.48
C ALA A 49 10.43 -13.29 42.49
N GLY A 50 11.35 -12.47 41.96
CA GLY A 50 12.13 -11.42 42.60
C GLY A 50 13.55 -11.96 42.82
N PHE A 51 14.53 -11.55 42.01
CA PHE A 51 15.94 -11.55 42.43
C PHE A 51 16.79 -10.53 41.65
N CYS A 52 17.59 -9.80 42.43
CA CYS A 52 18.33 -8.61 42.07
C CYS A 52 19.84 -8.89 42.19
N ARG A 53 20.64 -8.25 41.32
CA ARG A 53 22.08 -7.93 41.41
C ARG A 53 23.10 -9.09 41.37
N LEU A 54 24.15 -8.90 40.55
CA LEU A 54 25.45 -8.34 41.00
C LEU A 54 26.39 -8.07 39.81
N ALA A 55 26.97 -6.88 39.79
CA ALA A 55 28.04 -6.42 38.89
C ALA A 55 29.40 -6.54 39.60
N SER A 56 30.49 -6.70 38.82
CA SER A 56 31.88 -6.68 39.30
C SER A 56 32.85 -6.24 38.17
N PRO A 57 34.00 -5.60 38.47
CA PRO A 57 34.46 -4.41 37.75
C PRO A 57 35.71 -4.55 36.85
N GLU A 58 35.95 -3.44 36.17
CA GLU A 58 36.88 -3.08 35.10
C GLU A 58 38.39 -3.29 35.41
N HIS A 59 39.14 -3.72 34.38
CA HIS A 59 40.61 -3.75 34.37
C HIS A 59 41.18 -2.55 33.59
N GLN A 60 41.86 -1.63 34.29
CA GLN A 60 42.65 -0.55 33.69
C GLN A 60 44.04 -1.04 33.26
N CYS A 61 44.31 -1.05 31.95
CA CYS A 61 45.63 -1.30 31.39
C CYS A 61 46.34 0.02 31.04
N ARG A 62 47.29 0.44 31.88
CA ARG A 62 48.19 1.59 31.63
C ARG A 62 49.21 1.22 30.54
N ARG A 63 49.13 1.84 29.35
CA ARG A 63 50.22 1.83 28.35
C ARG A 63 50.94 3.16 28.32
N ARG A 64 52.24 3.12 28.63
CA ARG A 64 53.21 4.22 28.59
C ARG A 64 53.36 4.74 27.15
N ARG A 65 53.08 6.02 26.89
CA ARG A 65 53.39 6.68 25.62
C ARG A 65 54.86 7.13 25.62
N ARG A 66 55.69 6.58 24.72
CA ARG A 66 56.99 7.16 24.37
C ARG A 66 56.75 8.34 23.42
N ALA A 67 57.20 9.53 23.81
CA ALA A 67 57.21 10.71 22.97
C ALA A 67 58.18 10.50 21.79
N ARG A 68 57.65 10.46 20.56
CA ARG A 68 58.45 10.64 19.33
C ARG A 68 58.59 12.14 19.10
N ARG A 69 59.82 12.62 18.94
CA ARG A 69 60.12 13.98 18.48
C ARG A 69 59.71 14.10 17.02
N GLU A 70 58.84 15.06 16.70
CA GLU A 70 58.49 15.42 15.34
C GLU A 70 59.43 16.54 14.87
N THR A 71 60.08 16.34 13.73
CA THR A 71 60.83 17.38 13.01
C THR A 71 59.86 18.22 12.18
N PRO A 72 60.01 19.56 12.09
CA PRO A 72 59.10 20.38 11.30
C PRO A 72 59.38 20.18 9.81
N ILE A 73 58.34 19.81 9.05
CA ILE A 73 58.37 19.72 7.60
C ILE A 73 58.06 21.13 7.06
N HIS A 74 58.99 21.74 6.33
CA HIS A 74 58.71 22.98 5.60
C HIS A 74 57.90 22.68 4.33
N PRO A 75 56.80 23.40 4.05
CA PRO A 75 55.98 23.16 2.87
C PRO A 75 56.69 23.64 1.60
N ASN A 76 56.70 22.79 0.57
CA ASN A 76 57.23 23.10 -0.76
C ASN A 76 56.24 24.00 -1.53
N PRO A 77 56.65 25.20 -2.00
CA PRO A 77 55.75 26.17 -2.64
C PRO A 77 55.27 25.80 -4.06
N ASN A 78 55.72 24.68 -4.63
CA ASN A 78 55.38 24.28 -6.02
C ASN A 78 54.41 23.11 -6.16
N LEU A 79 53.58 22.83 -5.16
CA LEU A 79 52.45 21.90 -5.31
C LEU A 79 51.18 22.66 -5.71
N PRO A 80 50.51 22.29 -6.81
CA PRO A 80 49.21 22.89 -7.14
C PRO A 80 48.21 22.53 -6.04
N ASN A 81 47.80 23.53 -5.26
CA ASN A 81 46.67 23.45 -4.34
C ASN A 81 45.38 23.45 -5.15
N SER A 82 45.00 22.30 -5.66
CA SER A 82 43.62 22.05 -6.05
C SER A 82 43.14 20.80 -5.32
N PRO A 83 42.20 20.91 -4.36
CA PRO A 83 41.48 19.74 -3.95
C PRO A 83 40.67 19.33 -5.18
N THR A 84 41.18 18.35 -5.93
CA THR A 84 40.32 17.57 -6.80
C THR A 84 39.19 17.11 -5.89
N ARG A 85 37.99 17.64 -6.15
CA ARG A 85 36.76 17.32 -5.44
C ARG A 85 36.60 15.82 -5.61
N ARG A 86 37.18 15.03 -4.71
CA ARG A 86 36.91 13.59 -4.62
C ARG A 86 35.40 13.55 -4.51
N LYS A 87 34.74 13.06 -5.56
CA LYS A 87 33.36 12.64 -5.46
C LYS A 87 33.36 11.68 -4.27
N ILE A 88 32.82 12.16 -3.15
CA ILE A 88 32.46 11.30 -2.03
C ILE A 88 31.47 10.33 -2.68
N ARG A 89 31.94 9.11 -2.98
CA ARG A 89 31.02 8.03 -3.32
C ARG A 89 30.21 7.83 -2.04
N PRO A 90 28.86 7.88 -2.07
CA PRO A 90 28.10 7.54 -0.88
C PRO A 90 28.49 6.11 -0.50
N GLU A 91 29.16 5.97 0.64
CA GLU A 91 29.43 4.67 1.23
C GLU A 91 28.09 4.09 1.68
N GLY A 92 27.63 3.00 1.03
CA GLY A 92 26.52 2.20 1.56
C GLY A 92 25.39 1.77 0.61
N GLU A 93 25.58 1.66 -0.71
CA GLU A 93 24.54 1.06 -1.58
C GLU A 93 24.59 -0.48 -1.55
N ASN A 94 24.14 -1.07 -0.43
CA ASN A 94 23.80 -2.49 -0.37
C ASN A 94 22.30 -2.69 -0.72
N THR A 95 21.88 -2.25 -1.91
CA THR A 95 20.50 -2.42 -2.37
C THR A 95 20.48 -3.23 -3.66
N VAL A 96 19.63 -4.27 -3.72
CA VAL A 96 19.51 -5.15 -4.90
C VAL A 96 18.81 -4.44 -6.05
N LEU A 97 17.73 -3.70 -5.78
CA LEU A 97 17.02 -2.86 -6.76
C LEU A 97 17.25 -1.38 -6.45
N LEU A 98 17.37 -0.55 -7.48
CA LEU A 98 17.60 0.89 -7.36
C LEU A 98 16.31 1.71 -7.13
N THR A 99 15.16 1.04 -7.03
CA THR A 99 13.84 1.66 -6.83
C THR A 99 13.46 1.65 -5.35
N GLU A 100 12.68 2.63 -4.90
CA GLU A 100 12.11 2.60 -3.55
C GLU A 100 11.08 1.47 -3.39
N LEU A 101 10.28 1.22 -4.42
CA LEU A 101 9.37 0.09 -4.46
C LEU A 101 10.14 -1.20 -4.72
N LEU A 102 10.11 -2.12 -3.75
CA LEU A 102 10.82 -3.41 -3.80
C LEU A 102 9.88 -4.63 -3.83
N HIS A 103 8.60 -4.45 -3.53
CA HIS A 103 7.69 -5.57 -3.34
C HIS A 103 7.43 -6.29 -4.68
N PRO A 104 7.82 -7.57 -4.83
CA PRO A 104 7.84 -8.24 -6.12
C PRO A 104 6.44 -8.31 -6.74
N GLY A 105 5.43 -8.62 -5.94
CA GLY A 105 4.05 -8.71 -6.44
C GLY A 105 3.42 -7.38 -6.83
N ILE A 106 3.89 -6.27 -6.24
CA ILE A 106 3.40 -4.93 -6.61
C ILE A 106 4.10 -4.52 -7.90
N LEU A 107 5.43 -4.71 -7.97
CA LEU A 107 6.22 -4.45 -9.18
C LEU A 107 5.69 -5.22 -10.38
N GLU A 108 5.41 -6.52 -10.24
CA GLU A 108 4.88 -7.34 -11.32
C GLU A 108 3.52 -6.84 -11.81
N ALA A 109 2.58 -6.55 -10.89
CA ALA A 109 1.26 -6.06 -11.25
C ALA A 109 1.30 -4.68 -11.92
N LEU A 110 2.13 -3.77 -11.41
CA LEU A 110 2.30 -2.44 -11.99
C LEU A 110 3.01 -2.48 -13.35
N ALA A 111 4.02 -3.32 -13.52
CA ALA A 111 4.72 -3.48 -14.79
C ALA A 111 3.83 -4.07 -15.89
N GLY A 112 2.84 -4.88 -15.52
CA GLY A 112 1.81 -5.39 -16.43
C GLY A 112 0.64 -4.42 -16.64
N ALA A 113 0.52 -3.36 -15.83
CA ALA A 113 -0.57 -2.39 -15.94
C ALA A 113 -0.24 -1.30 -16.98
N GLY A 114 -1.27 -0.86 -17.71
CA GLY A 114 -1.19 0.23 -18.68
C GLY A 114 -1.81 1.52 -18.16
N HIS A 115 -1.71 2.58 -18.96
CA HIS A 115 -2.46 3.81 -18.74
C HIS A 115 -3.97 3.54 -18.64
N GLY A 116 -4.64 4.20 -17.70
CA GLY A 116 -6.07 4.04 -17.42
C GLY A 116 -6.39 2.86 -16.50
N ALA A 117 -5.44 1.93 -16.27
CA ALA A 117 -5.62 0.90 -15.25
C ALA A 117 -5.66 1.53 -13.85
N ARG A 118 -6.30 0.83 -12.91
CA ARG A 118 -6.53 1.32 -11.55
C ARG A 118 -5.78 0.52 -10.50
N VAL A 119 -5.39 1.22 -9.43
CA VAL A 119 -4.75 0.66 -8.25
C VAL A 119 -5.56 1.05 -7.02
N LEU A 120 -6.04 0.06 -6.27
CA LEU A 120 -6.71 0.25 -4.99
C LEU A 120 -5.68 0.19 -3.86
N LEU A 121 -5.63 1.23 -3.04
CA LEU A 121 -5.03 1.20 -1.70
C LEU A 121 -6.16 1.14 -0.68
N ALA A 122 -6.16 0.07 0.10
CA ALA A 122 -7.21 -0.25 1.04
C ALA A 122 -6.73 -0.16 2.50
N ASP A 123 -7.61 0.33 3.36
CA ASP A 123 -7.45 0.25 4.81
C ASP A 123 -7.65 -1.19 5.33
N GLY A 124 -7.46 -1.39 6.64
CA GLY A 124 -7.62 -2.70 7.27
C GLY A 124 -9.07 -3.20 7.36
N HIS A 125 -10.05 -2.36 7.03
CA HIS A 125 -11.49 -2.65 7.13
C HIS A 125 -12.13 -2.96 5.77
N TYR A 126 -11.45 -2.61 4.67
CA TYR A 126 -11.97 -2.81 3.33
C TYR A 126 -12.20 -4.30 3.04
N PRO A 127 -13.37 -4.70 2.52
CA PRO A 127 -13.70 -6.10 2.25
C PRO A 127 -13.03 -6.59 0.96
N ALA A 128 -11.70 -6.65 0.94
CA ALA A 128 -10.92 -6.93 -0.26
C ALA A 128 -11.28 -8.27 -0.91
N SER A 129 -11.68 -9.28 -0.13
CA SER A 129 -12.07 -10.59 -0.67
C SER A 129 -13.37 -10.58 -1.49
N THR A 130 -14.22 -9.55 -1.35
CA THR A 130 -15.54 -9.49 -2.02
C THR A 130 -15.81 -8.17 -2.75
N ALA A 131 -14.94 -7.17 -2.60
CA ALA A 131 -15.08 -5.84 -3.20
C ALA A 131 -13.87 -5.43 -4.06
N THR A 132 -13.17 -6.40 -4.65
CA THR A 132 -12.14 -6.17 -5.68
C THR A 132 -12.45 -6.94 -6.95
N GLY A 133 -12.05 -6.42 -8.10
CA GLY A 133 -12.21 -7.10 -9.38
C GLY A 133 -11.45 -8.42 -9.42
N GLU A 134 -12.04 -9.46 -10.02
CA GLU A 134 -11.47 -10.82 -10.07
C GLU A 134 -10.12 -10.91 -10.81
N ARG A 135 -9.84 -9.94 -11.70
CA ARG A 135 -8.59 -9.86 -12.47
C ARG A 135 -7.48 -9.13 -11.73
N ALA A 136 -7.82 -8.40 -10.67
CA ALA A 136 -6.85 -7.62 -9.92
C ALA A 136 -5.99 -8.56 -9.08
N ARG A 137 -4.66 -8.35 -9.12
CA ARG A 137 -3.80 -8.97 -8.11
C ARG A 137 -4.12 -8.33 -6.76
N THR A 138 -4.34 -9.15 -5.73
CA THR A 138 -4.46 -8.65 -4.35
C THR A 138 -3.18 -8.93 -3.59
N VAL A 139 -2.62 -7.89 -2.97
CA VAL A 139 -1.42 -7.95 -2.12
C VAL A 139 -1.80 -7.56 -0.69
N HIS A 140 -1.55 -8.46 0.25
CA HIS A 140 -1.81 -8.25 1.67
C HIS A 140 -0.53 -7.80 2.39
N LEU A 141 -0.52 -6.57 2.91
CA LEU A 141 0.53 -6.01 3.76
C LEU A 141 0.04 -5.82 5.21
N ASN A 142 -1.18 -6.26 5.51
CA ASN A 142 -1.91 -5.97 6.73
C ASN A 142 -1.60 -6.92 7.90
N LEU A 143 -0.33 -7.00 8.32
CA LEU A 143 0.13 -7.91 9.37
C LEU A 143 -0.47 -7.61 10.76
N ALA A 144 -0.42 -6.34 11.19
CA ALA A 144 -0.91 -5.89 12.49
C ALA A 144 -1.42 -4.45 12.40
N PRO A 145 -2.48 -4.07 13.16
CA PRO A 145 -3.10 -2.75 13.07
C PRO A 145 -2.09 -1.59 13.23
N GLY A 146 -2.13 -0.64 12.29
CA GLY A 146 -1.33 0.59 12.33
C GLY A 146 0.15 0.42 11.96
N LEU A 147 0.60 -0.78 11.58
CA LEU A 147 2.01 -1.01 11.23
C LEU A 147 2.41 -0.35 9.90
N LEU A 148 1.50 -0.37 8.93
CA LEU A 148 1.67 0.25 7.63
C LEU A 148 0.32 0.82 7.18
N ASP A 149 0.28 2.12 6.93
CA ASP A 149 -0.92 2.85 6.51
C ASP A 149 -0.95 3.09 4.99
N VAL A 150 -2.11 3.51 4.48
CA VAL A 150 -2.29 3.78 3.06
C VAL A 150 -1.42 4.94 2.59
N THR A 151 -1.23 5.95 3.44
CA THR A 151 -0.40 7.12 3.15
C THR A 151 1.04 6.74 2.84
N SER A 152 1.64 5.85 3.63
CA SER A 152 3.02 5.37 3.47
C SER A 152 3.18 4.57 2.18
N VAL A 153 2.19 3.74 1.83
CA VAL A 153 2.20 2.99 0.57
C VAL A 153 2.03 3.94 -0.63
N LEU A 154 1.16 4.95 -0.51
CA LEU A 154 0.98 5.96 -1.54
C LEU A 154 2.30 6.69 -1.85
N ASP A 155 3.04 7.11 -0.82
CA ASP A 155 4.32 7.81 -0.99
C ASP A 155 5.32 6.99 -1.83
N VAL A 156 5.42 5.68 -1.57
CA VAL A 156 6.30 4.76 -2.35
C VAL A 156 5.76 4.53 -3.77
N LEU A 157 4.44 4.44 -3.96
CA LEU A 157 3.87 4.24 -5.30
C LEU A 157 4.07 5.44 -6.21
N LEU A 158 4.01 6.66 -5.66
CA LEU A 158 4.22 7.90 -6.41
C LEU A 158 5.64 8.01 -6.98
N THR A 159 6.62 7.27 -6.46
CA THR A 159 7.96 7.20 -7.06
C THR A 159 8.04 6.25 -8.25
N ALA A 160 7.04 5.38 -8.44
CA ALA A 160 7.08 4.27 -9.41
C ALA A 160 6.16 4.47 -10.61
N LEU A 161 5.07 5.24 -10.47
CA LEU A 161 4.10 5.45 -11.56
C LEU A 161 3.52 6.87 -11.59
N PRO A 162 3.22 7.41 -12.79
CA PRO A 162 2.42 8.61 -12.91
C PRO A 162 0.96 8.34 -12.52
N VAL A 163 0.33 9.30 -11.84
CA VAL A 163 -1.09 9.26 -11.49
C VAL A 163 -1.80 10.40 -12.20
N GLU A 164 -2.95 10.11 -12.82
CA GLU A 164 -3.73 11.13 -13.54
C GLU A 164 -5.02 11.54 -12.85
N SER A 165 -5.57 10.66 -12.02
CA SER A 165 -6.73 10.95 -11.19
C SER A 165 -6.76 9.98 -10.01
N ALA A 166 -7.47 10.37 -8.97
CA ALA A 166 -7.78 9.49 -7.86
C ALA A 166 -9.22 9.67 -7.38
N HIS A 167 -9.75 8.67 -6.70
CA HIS A 167 -11.04 8.73 -6.03
C HIS A 167 -10.89 8.25 -4.59
N VAL A 168 -11.56 8.93 -3.66
CA VAL A 168 -11.66 8.53 -2.25
C VAL A 168 -13.08 8.09 -1.92
N MET A 169 -13.19 7.19 -0.96
CA MET A 169 -14.49 6.79 -0.40
C MET A 169 -14.87 7.77 0.70
N VAL A 170 -16.03 8.42 0.59
CA VAL A 170 -16.54 9.32 1.63
C VAL A 170 -17.66 8.66 2.45
N PRO A 171 -17.78 9.01 3.74
CA PRO A 171 -18.94 8.67 4.54
C PRO A 171 -20.26 9.24 3.96
N PRO A 172 -21.42 8.78 4.46
CA PRO A 172 -22.71 9.38 4.14
C PRO A 172 -22.75 10.90 4.39
N GLU A 173 -23.66 11.57 3.71
CA GLU A 173 -23.86 13.02 3.88
C GLU A 173 -24.13 13.38 5.35
N GLY A 174 -23.47 14.43 5.84
CA GLY A 174 -23.58 14.90 7.22
C GLY A 174 -22.51 14.35 8.17
N GLU A 175 -21.73 13.35 7.76
CA GLU A 175 -20.59 12.86 8.52
C GLU A 175 -19.29 13.62 8.16
N PRO A 176 -18.34 13.77 9.11
CA PRO A 176 -17.09 14.48 8.87
C PRO A 176 -16.21 13.74 7.85
N GLU A 177 -15.49 14.51 7.01
CA GLU A 177 -14.53 13.93 6.06
C GLU A 177 -13.37 13.25 6.83
N PRO A 178 -13.01 11.99 6.50
CA PRO A 178 -11.89 11.29 7.09
C PRO A 178 -10.57 12.06 6.97
N PRO A 179 -9.76 12.17 8.03
CA PRO A 179 -8.48 12.92 7.99
C PRO A 179 -7.51 12.44 6.90
N ALA A 180 -7.54 11.14 6.57
CA ALA A 180 -6.69 10.56 5.53
C ALA A 180 -6.93 11.18 4.14
N ILE A 181 -8.15 11.63 3.86
CA ILE A 181 -8.49 12.23 2.55
C ILE A 181 -7.72 13.54 2.33
N ALA A 182 -7.60 14.37 3.35
CA ALA A 182 -6.81 15.61 3.28
C ALA A 182 -5.32 15.31 3.00
N GLU A 183 -4.76 14.27 3.62
CA GLU A 183 -3.39 13.81 3.37
C GLU A 183 -3.19 13.33 1.93
N TYR A 184 -4.16 12.61 1.36
CA TYR A 184 -4.11 12.14 -0.02
C TYR A 184 -4.16 13.30 -1.01
N ARG A 185 -5.06 14.26 -0.81
CA ARG A 185 -5.15 15.48 -1.64
C ARG A 185 -3.84 16.26 -1.64
N ALA A 186 -3.19 16.38 -0.48
CA ALA A 186 -1.92 17.08 -0.36
C ALA A 186 -0.79 16.40 -1.14
N ARG A 187 -0.69 15.06 -1.10
CA ARG A 187 0.33 14.28 -1.81
C ARG A 187 0.10 14.18 -3.31
N LEU A 188 -1.16 14.18 -3.72
CA LEU A 188 -1.53 14.01 -5.11
C LEU A 188 -1.53 15.33 -5.89
N ALA A 189 -1.53 16.50 -5.24
CA ALA A 189 -1.58 17.78 -5.94
C ALA A 189 -0.49 17.91 -7.03
N PRO A 190 -0.84 18.31 -8.28
CA PRO A 190 -2.13 18.85 -8.72
C PRO A 190 -3.15 17.82 -9.27
N VAL A 191 -2.92 16.52 -9.11
CA VAL A 191 -3.82 15.46 -9.60
C VAL A 191 -5.22 15.60 -8.97
N PRO A 192 -6.29 15.54 -9.77
CA PRO A 192 -7.66 15.63 -9.26
C PRO A 192 -8.02 14.43 -8.39
N VAL A 193 -8.62 14.72 -7.23
CA VAL A 193 -9.14 13.71 -6.29
C VAL A 193 -10.66 13.86 -6.17
N GLY A 194 -11.39 12.98 -6.85
CA GLY A 194 -12.85 12.88 -6.77
C GLY A 194 -13.32 12.12 -5.52
N THR A 195 -14.60 12.22 -5.21
CA THR A 195 -15.24 11.51 -4.09
C THR A 195 -16.29 10.54 -4.61
N LEU A 196 -16.37 9.36 -4.02
CA LEU A 196 -17.40 8.36 -4.30
C LEU A 196 -18.09 7.95 -3.00
N GLY A 197 -19.39 7.68 -3.08
CA GLY A 197 -20.09 7.01 -1.99
C GLY A 197 -19.55 5.59 -1.78
N ARG A 198 -19.82 5.00 -0.60
CA ARG A 198 -19.32 3.66 -0.24
C ARG A 198 -19.56 2.59 -1.30
N PHE A 199 -20.80 2.49 -1.80
CA PHE A 199 -21.16 1.46 -2.78
C PHE A 199 -20.58 1.75 -4.17
N GLU A 200 -20.58 3.02 -4.60
CA GLU A 200 -19.97 3.44 -5.86
C GLU A 200 -18.46 3.16 -5.88
N PHE A 201 -17.80 3.35 -4.74
CA PHE A 201 -16.39 3.01 -4.58
C PHE A 201 -16.15 1.51 -4.74
N TYR A 202 -17.01 0.67 -4.14
CA TYR A 202 -16.93 -0.78 -4.30
C TYR A 202 -17.15 -1.20 -5.76
N ASP A 203 -18.10 -0.59 -6.45
CA ASP A 203 -18.34 -0.87 -7.88
C ASP A 203 -17.14 -0.45 -8.73
N ALA A 204 -16.53 0.71 -8.44
CA ALA A 204 -15.32 1.16 -9.11
C ALA A 204 -14.12 0.24 -8.87
N ALA A 205 -13.98 -0.32 -7.67
CA ALA A 205 -12.94 -1.28 -7.30
C ALA A 205 -13.22 -2.70 -7.83
N ARG A 206 -14.48 -3.06 -8.14
CA ARG A 206 -14.83 -4.30 -8.83
C ARG A 206 -14.68 -4.21 -10.35
N SER A 207 -14.44 -3.02 -10.89
CA SER A 207 -14.28 -2.81 -12.33
C SER A 207 -13.18 -3.72 -12.91
N PRO A 208 -13.35 -4.24 -14.14
CA PRO A 208 -12.27 -4.89 -14.88
C PRO A 208 -11.01 -4.04 -15.08
N ASP A 209 -11.09 -2.73 -14.86
CA ASP A 209 -9.97 -1.80 -14.95
C ASP A 209 -9.02 -1.88 -13.73
N LEU A 210 -9.44 -2.54 -12.64
CA LEU A 210 -8.59 -2.71 -11.46
C LEU A 210 -7.48 -3.73 -11.78
N ALA A 211 -6.24 -3.27 -11.81
CA ALA A 211 -5.07 -4.12 -12.01
C ALA A 211 -4.50 -4.65 -10.69
N LEU A 212 -4.56 -3.86 -9.62
CA LEU A 212 -3.91 -4.14 -8.35
C LEU A 212 -4.74 -3.63 -7.17
N ALA A 213 -4.89 -4.46 -6.15
CA ALA A 213 -5.36 -4.08 -4.82
C ALA A 213 -4.25 -4.32 -3.78
N ILE A 214 -3.95 -3.31 -2.98
CA ILE A 214 -3.00 -3.39 -1.86
C ILE A 214 -3.78 -3.16 -0.57
N VAL A 215 -3.81 -4.16 0.30
CA VAL A 215 -4.50 -4.13 1.59
C VAL A 215 -3.48 -3.81 2.67
N THR A 216 -3.64 -2.65 3.32
CA THR A 216 -2.77 -2.17 4.39
C THR A 216 -3.38 -2.44 5.77
N ALA A 217 -2.64 -2.13 6.84
CA ALA A 217 -3.17 -2.19 8.19
C ALA A 217 -3.63 -0.81 8.70
N ASP A 218 -3.99 0.11 7.81
CA ASP A 218 -4.50 1.42 8.20
C ASP A 218 -5.76 1.27 9.06
N ILE A 219 -5.75 1.88 10.23
CA ILE A 219 -6.84 1.78 11.20
C ILE A 219 -7.89 2.88 11.01
N ARG A 220 -7.56 3.93 10.24
CA ARG A 220 -8.44 5.06 9.99
C ARG A 220 -9.60 4.60 9.12
N THR A 221 -10.83 4.88 9.56
CA THR A 221 -12.03 4.53 8.80
C THR A 221 -12.07 5.29 7.49
N TYR A 222 -12.49 4.64 6.40
CA TYR A 222 -12.59 5.24 5.07
C TYR A 222 -11.22 5.68 4.49
N ALA A 223 -10.11 5.14 4.99
CA ALA A 223 -8.79 5.44 4.47
C ALA A 223 -8.48 4.66 3.17
N ASN A 224 -9.43 4.65 2.23
CA ASN A 224 -9.32 3.95 0.96
C ASN A 224 -9.10 4.94 -0.19
N LEU A 225 -8.24 4.58 -1.13
CA LEU A 225 -7.85 5.41 -2.25
C LEU A 225 -7.78 4.57 -3.52
N LEU A 226 -8.46 5.02 -4.58
CA LEU A 226 -8.43 4.40 -5.89
C LEU A 226 -7.67 5.31 -6.85
N LEU A 227 -6.49 4.89 -7.29
CA LEU A 227 -5.64 5.62 -8.24
C LEU A 227 -5.93 5.18 -9.67
N THR A 228 -5.86 6.10 -10.61
CA THR A 228 -5.80 5.81 -12.05
C THR A 228 -4.40 6.10 -12.58
N ILE A 229 -3.80 5.13 -13.28
CA ILE A 229 -2.46 5.23 -13.82
C ILE A 229 -2.44 6.20 -15.01
N GLY A 230 -1.59 7.22 -14.91
CA GLY A 230 -1.37 8.21 -15.95
C GLY A 230 -0.38 7.77 -17.02
N VAL A 231 -0.04 8.70 -17.91
CA VAL A 231 0.98 8.53 -18.93
C VAL A 231 2.30 9.13 -18.47
N ARG A 232 3.41 8.46 -18.76
CA ARG A 232 4.75 9.03 -18.55
C ARG A 232 4.99 10.14 -19.56
N ALA A 233 5.34 11.34 -19.09
CA ALA A 233 5.66 12.46 -19.98
C ALA A 233 6.87 12.11 -20.88
N GLU A 234 6.75 12.37 -22.19
CA GLU A 234 7.73 11.98 -23.21
C GLU A 234 9.16 12.49 -22.91
N GLY A 235 9.30 13.63 -22.22
CA GLY A 235 10.59 14.23 -21.84
C GLY A 235 11.26 13.65 -20.58
N THR A 236 10.67 12.66 -19.90
CA THR A 236 11.23 12.09 -18.65
C THR A 236 12.21 10.93 -18.89
N LEU A 237 12.65 10.71 -20.14
CA LEU A 237 13.71 9.77 -20.45
C LEU A 237 15.06 10.33 -19.96
N SER A 238 15.35 10.18 -18.67
CA SER A 238 16.71 10.39 -18.17
C SER A 238 17.60 9.34 -18.84
N THR A 239 18.52 9.78 -19.68
CA THR A 239 19.64 8.96 -20.14
C THR A 239 20.43 8.60 -18.88
N ARG A 240 20.58 7.31 -18.59
CA ARG A 240 21.54 6.84 -17.57
C ARG A 240 22.95 6.96 -18.12
#